data_AF-A0A952DV39-F1
#
_entry.id   AF-A0A952DV39-F1
#
_cell.length_a   1.000
_cell.length_b   1.000
_cell.length_c   1.000
_cell.angle_alpha   90.00
_cell.angle_beta   90.00
_cell.angle_gamma   90.00
#
_symmetry.space_group_name_H-M   'P 1'
#
loop_
_entity.id
_entity.type
_entity.pdbx_description
1 polymer ?
#
loop_
_entity_poly.entity_id
_entity_poly.type
_entity_poly.pdbx_seq_one_letter_code
_entity_poly.pdbx_strand_id
1 'polypeptide(L)'
;MKLYKDECFVLKSSKLGDADKLVVLFSKNNGRIDAIAKGAAKILSRKAGSLDSLNKINAQFYKGKNLDTLTEITLIDDYAEIKNDLHTIADIFYLLELILSFTKYLDDSESLYEMFSKFLDIFRENSDKGSILIRSLELQLLAQLGFGPILDTCLHSGRRIVEGDKRVAASGGYVGYLLLNEIHSQNDYSTTTIPDNILKIQKFLLSNDLEDALQLRVTKIQENTLKSVHRIWLQGILEQRLKSMTFIDQINESDNARK
;
A
#
# COMPACT_ATOMS: atom_id res chain seq x y z
N MET A 1 5.44 32.78 9.49
CA MET A 1 4.97 31.39 9.35
C MET A 1 3.68 31.42 8.54
N LYS A 2 3.60 30.67 7.44
CA LYS A 2 2.42 30.61 6.57
C LYS A 2 1.41 29.63 7.20
N LEU A 3 0.18 30.09 7.38
CA LEU A 3 -0.95 29.24 7.75
C LEU A 3 -1.52 28.63 6.49
N TYR A 4 -1.83 27.34 6.50
CA TYR A 4 -2.52 26.68 5.40
C TYR A 4 -3.42 25.55 5.90
N LYS A 5 -4.36 25.14 5.06
CA LYS A 5 -5.30 24.06 5.32
C LYS A 5 -5.17 23.02 4.23
N ASP A 6 -5.40 21.76 4.58
CA ASP A 6 -5.48 20.69 3.60
C ASP A 6 -6.32 19.51 4.11
N GLU A 7 -6.75 18.69 3.15
CA GLU A 7 -7.35 17.39 3.38
C GLU A 7 -6.23 16.34 3.44
N CYS A 8 -6.28 15.47 4.45
CA CYS A 8 -5.20 14.54 4.76
C CYS A 8 -5.72 13.17 5.19
N PHE A 9 -5.02 12.11 4.81
CA PHE A 9 -5.06 10.83 5.50
C PHE A 9 -4.02 10.78 6.60
N VAL A 10 -4.38 10.24 7.77
CA VAL A 10 -3.42 9.95 8.83
C VAL A 10 -2.71 8.63 8.52
N LEU A 11 -1.44 8.70 8.09
CA LEU A 11 -0.65 7.50 7.82
C LEU A 11 -0.11 6.88 9.11
N LYS A 12 0.37 7.73 10.02
CA LYS A 12 0.99 7.29 11.28
C LYS A 12 0.80 8.32 12.38
N SER A 13 0.58 7.82 13.59
CA SER A 13 0.40 8.63 14.79
C SER A 13 1.17 8.00 15.95
N SER A 14 1.99 8.79 16.63
CA SER A 14 2.81 8.32 17.75
C SER A 14 2.94 9.40 18.81
N LYS A 15 3.09 9.01 20.08
CA LYS A 15 3.35 9.96 21.17
C LYS A 15 4.69 10.67 20.96
N LEU A 16 4.71 11.95 21.25
CA LEU A 16 5.91 12.78 21.32
C LEU A 16 5.97 13.38 22.73
N GLY A 17 6.71 12.70 23.62
CA GLY A 17 6.64 12.97 25.06
C GLY A 17 5.26 12.63 25.63
N ASP A 18 4.88 13.31 26.71
CA ASP A 18 3.66 12.98 27.47
C ASP A 18 2.39 13.66 26.93
N ALA A 19 2.53 14.85 26.35
CA ALA A 19 1.40 15.70 26.00
C ALA A 19 1.08 15.71 24.50
N ASP A 20 2.06 15.49 23.63
CA ASP A 20 1.94 15.77 22.20
C ASP A 20 1.97 14.48 21.37
N LYS A 21 1.51 14.56 20.12
CA LYS A 21 1.70 13.49 19.13
C LYS A 21 2.55 14.00 17.96
N LEU A 22 3.44 13.15 17.46
CA LEU A 22 4.02 13.26 16.13
C LEU A 22 3.12 12.49 15.17
N VAL A 23 2.64 13.18 14.13
CA VAL A 23 1.78 12.61 13.10
C VAL A 23 2.43 12.74 11.73
N VAL A 24 2.29 11.70 10.93
CA VAL A 24 2.66 11.70 9.51
C VAL A 24 1.38 11.58 8.71
N LEU A 25 1.17 12.56 7.85
CA LEU A 25 -0.05 12.74 7.09
C LEU A 25 0.27 12.66 5.60
N PHE A 26 -0.65 12.11 4.83
CA PHE A 26 -0.65 12.21 3.38
C PHE A 26 -1.71 13.19 2.95
N SER A 27 -1.28 14.32 2.45
CA SER A 27 -2.10 15.47 2.10
C SER A 27 -2.36 15.51 0.60
N LYS A 28 -3.58 15.93 0.24
CA LYS A 28 -3.98 16.09 -1.15
C LYS A 28 -3.07 17.04 -1.92
N ASN A 29 -2.87 18.26 -1.41
CA ASN A 29 -2.16 19.31 -2.16
C ASN A 29 -0.70 19.50 -1.74
N ASN A 30 -0.28 18.97 -0.59
CA ASN A 30 1.07 19.17 -0.04
C ASN A 30 1.86 17.87 0.16
N GLY A 31 1.34 16.73 -0.31
CA GLY A 31 2.01 15.44 -0.18
C GLY A 31 2.26 15.04 1.26
N ARG A 32 3.46 14.54 1.56
CA ARG A 32 3.78 14.13 2.92
C ARG A 32 3.95 15.33 3.85
N ILE A 33 3.21 15.32 4.95
CA ILE A 33 3.35 16.30 6.03
C ILE A 33 3.71 15.58 7.33
N ASP A 34 4.87 15.90 7.89
CA ASP A 34 5.25 15.50 9.24
C ASP A 34 4.94 16.67 10.19
N ALA A 35 4.07 16.44 11.19
CA ALA A 35 3.56 17.51 12.04
C ALA A 35 3.49 17.12 13.52
N ILE A 36 3.59 18.14 14.39
CA ILE A 36 3.35 18.03 15.82
C ILE A 36 1.92 18.48 16.11
N ALA A 37 1.15 17.60 16.75
CA ALA A 37 -0.16 17.90 17.30
C ALA A 37 -0.04 18.12 18.82
N LYS A 38 0.06 19.39 19.22
CA LYS A 38 0.22 19.77 20.63
C LYS A 38 -1.00 19.38 21.47
N GLY A 39 -0.76 18.79 22.63
CA GLY A 39 -1.76 18.31 23.57
C GLY A 39 -2.52 17.06 23.13
N ALA A 40 -2.21 16.49 21.96
CA ALA A 40 -2.98 15.40 21.37
C ALA A 40 -2.83 14.05 22.06
N ALA A 41 -1.80 13.86 22.90
CA ALA A 41 -1.61 12.62 23.67
C ALA A 41 -2.28 12.65 25.05
N LYS A 42 -2.80 13.80 25.49
CA LYS A 42 -3.53 13.93 26.75
C LYS A 42 -4.83 13.11 26.71
N ILE A 43 -5.17 12.44 27.82
CA ILE A 43 -6.35 11.56 27.94
C ILE A 43 -7.65 12.27 27.52
N LEU A 44 -7.81 13.54 27.93
CA LEU A 44 -9.01 14.35 27.64
C LEU A 44 -8.90 15.15 26.33
N SER A 45 -7.93 14.82 25.47
CA SER A 45 -7.76 15.53 24.20
C SER A 45 -8.89 15.23 23.23
N ARG A 46 -9.62 16.27 22.85
CA ARG A 46 -10.63 16.20 21.77
C ARG A 46 -10.02 15.86 20.40
N LYS A 47 -8.70 16.02 20.23
CA LYS A 47 -7.97 15.76 18.99
C LYS A 47 -7.43 14.33 18.87
N ALA A 48 -7.44 13.56 19.97
CA ALA A 48 -6.70 12.29 20.04
C ALA A 48 -7.21 11.25 19.05
N GLY A 49 -8.53 11.01 19.01
CA GLY A 49 -9.16 9.99 18.16
C GLY A 49 -9.21 10.39 16.68
N SER A 50 -9.31 11.69 16.37
CA SER A 50 -9.22 12.15 14.97
C SER A 50 -7.85 11.90 14.34
N LEU A 51 -6.81 11.68 15.16
CA LEU A 51 -5.45 11.39 14.72
C LEU A 51 -5.10 9.90 14.77
N ASP A 52 -6.09 9.01 14.74
CA ASP A 52 -5.84 7.58 14.57
C ASP A 52 -5.51 7.30 13.10
N SER A 53 -4.63 6.31 12.86
CA SER A 53 -4.25 5.92 11.50
C SER A 53 -5.48 5.54 10.68
N LEU A 54 -5.40 5.75 9.35
CA LEU A 54 -6.48 5.62 8.35
C LEU A 54 -7.48 6.79 8.32
N ASN A 55 -7.64 7.57 9.39
CA ASN A 55 -8.62 8.65 9.38
C ASN A 55 -8.37 9.65 8.24
N LYS A 56 -9.46 10.07 7.59
CA LYS A 56 -9.48 11.21 6.69
C LYS A 56 -9.86 12.45 7.48
N ILE A 57 -9.04 13.49 7.40
CA ILE A 57 -9.19 14.73 8.20
C ILE A 57 -9.01 15.97 7.34
N ASN A 58 -9.72 17.04 7.70
CA ASN A 58 -9.33 18.39 7.34
C ASN A 58 -8.46 18.96 8.46
N ALA A 59 -7.28 19.48 8.11
CA ALA A 59 -6.32 19.97 9.09
C ALA A 59 -5.77 21.35 8.72
N GLN A 60 -5.50 22.16 9.74
CA GLN A 60 -4.82 23.45 9.60
C GLN A 60 -3.43 23.37 10.22
N PHE A 61 -2.44 23.92 9.52
CA PHE A 61 -1.04 23.88 9.90
C PHE A 61 -0.41 25.26 9.89
N TYR A 62 0.46 25.52 10.87
CA TYR A 62 1.53 26.49 10.72
C TYR A 62 2.75 25.79 10.12
N LYS A 63 3.22 26.31 8.97
CA LYS A 63 4.43 25.80 8.32
C LYS A 63 5.66 26.02 9.20
N GLY A 64 6.35 24.94 9.54
CA GLY A 64 7.62 24.93 10.26
C GLY A 64 8.81 24.66 9.33
N LYS A 65 10.02 24.55 9.92
CA LYS A 65 11.25 24.26 9.16
C LYS A 65 11.35 22.78 8.80
N ASN A 66 11.11 21.90 9.78
CA ASN A 66 11.20 20.44 9.62
C ASN A 66 9.86 19.75 9.93
N LEU A 67 9.15 20.25 10.94
CA LEU A 67 7.85 19.75 11.37
C LEU A 67 6.86 20.89 11.37
N ASP A 68 5.71 20.65 10.78
CA ASP A 68 4.59 21.58 10.82
C ASP A 68 3.90 21.50 12.18
N THR A 69 3.21 22.56 12.59
CA THR A 69 2.40 22.54 13.82
C THR A 69 0.94 22.47 13.44
N LEU A 70 0.29 21.37 13.82
CA LEU A 70 -1.13 21.17 13.60
C LEU A 70 -1.92 21.99 14.64
N THR A 71 -2.81 22.87 14.16
CA THR A 71 -3.59 23.79 15.01
C THR A 71 -5.05 23.40 15.13
N GLU A 72 -5.67 23.00 14.02
CA GLU A 72 -7.08 22.61 13.95
C GLU A 72 -7.23 21.29 13.22
N ILE A 73 -8.21 20.49 13.62
CA ILE A 73 -8.58 19.23 12.97
C ILE A 73 -10.09 19.12 12.95
N THR A 74 -10.62 18.65 11.83
CA THR A 74 -11.98 18.14 11.69
C THR A 74 -11.89 16.75 11.09
N LEU A 75 -12.49 15.77 11.75
CA LEU A 75 -12.62 14.42 11.20
C LEU A 75 -13.62 14.45 10.03
N ILE A 76 -13.23 13.89 8.89
CA ILE A 76 -14.10 13.73 7.72
C ILE A 76 -14.68 12.31 7.73
N ASP A 77 -13.82 11.31 7.84
CA ASP A 77 -14.20 9.90 7.91
C ASP A 77 -13.20 9.14 8.80
N ASP A 78 -13.70 8.28 9.67
CA ASP A 78 -12.88 7.37 10.49
C ASP A 78 -12.77 5.96 9.91
N TYR A 79 -13.49 5.66 8.82
CA TYR A 79 -13.56 4.34 8.19
C TYR A 79 -13.85 3.23 9.21
N ALA A 80 -14.81 3.45 10.10
CA ALA A 80 -15.17 2.50 11.16
C ALA A 80 -15.47 1.09 10.60
N GLU A 81 -16.15 0.99 9.46
CA GLU A 81 -16.44 -0.30 8.82
C GLU A 81 -15.20 -1.09 8.40
N ILE A 82 -14.11 -0.42 8.03
CA ILE A 82 -12.83 -1.06 7.71
C ILE A 82 -12.10 -1.50 8.99
N LYS A 83 -12.20 -0.69 10.05
CA LYS A 83 -11.48 -0.92 11.33
C LYS A 83 -12.06 -2.03 12.19
N ASN A 84 -13.31 -2.44 11.94
CA ASN A 84 -14.01 -3.43 12.75
C ASN A 84 -13.55 -4.89 12.48
N ASP A 85 -12.83 -5.15 11.38
CA ASP A 85 -12.27 -6.47 11.09
C ASP A 85 -10.73 -6.46 11.15
N LEU A 86 -10.17 -7.40 11.92
CA LEU A 86 -8.73 -7.44 12.22
C LEU A 86 -7.88 -7.71 10.98
N HIS A 87 -8.32 -8.60 10.09
CA HIS A 87 -7.56 -8.92 8.88
C HIS A 87 -7.59 -7.75 7.90
N THR A 88 -8.77 -7.18 7.72
CA THR A 88 -9.04 -6.02 6.87
C THR A 88 -8.18 -4.84 7.31
N ILE A 89 -8.19 -4.46 8.59
CA ILE A 89 -7.38 -3.35 9.07
C ILE A 89 -5.88 -3.62 8.98
N ALA A 90 -5.44 -4.86 9.15
CA ALA A 90 -4.03 -5.23 8.98
C ALA A 90 -3.57 -5.05 7.53
N ASP A 91 -4.38 -5.45 6.56
CA ASP A 91 -4.12 -5.25 5.14
C ASP A 91 -4.12 -3.75 4.77
N ILE A 92 -5.01 -2.95 5.36
CA ILE A 92 -5.02 -1.49 5.15
C ILE A 92 -3.81 -0.81 5.80
N PHE A 93 -3.37 -1.24 6.99
CA PHE A 93 -2.13 -0.74 7.58
C PHE A 93 -0.91 -1.08 6.75
N TYR A 94 -0.92 -2.21 6.05
CA TYR A 94 0.08 -2.52 5.04
C TYR A 94 0.07 -1.50 3.90
N LEU A 95 -1.11 -1.15 3.37
CA LEU A 95 -1.23 -0.11 2.34
C LEU A 95 -0.80 1.28 2.83
N LEU A 96 -1.12 1.66 4.08
CA LEU A 96 -0.65 2.92 4.65
C LEU A 96 0.88 2.96 4.76
N GLU A 97 1.52 1.85 5.13
CA GLU A 97 2.99 1.76 5.17
C GLU A 97 3.59 1.83 3.76
N LEU A 98 2.92 1.24 2.78
CA LEU A 98 3.32 1.30 1.38
C LEU A 98 3.26 2.73 0.85
N ILE A 99 2.13 3.42 1.04
CA ILE A 99 1.95 4.84 0.71
C ILE A 99 2.98 5.70 1.43
N LEU A 100 3.19 5.49 2.73
CA LEU A 100 4.20 6.21 3.50
C LEU A 100 5.60 6.05 2.90
N SER A 101 5.92 4.86 2.41
CA SER A 101 7.21 4.59 1.76
C SER A 101 7.31 5.30 0.41
N PHE A 102 6.22 5.32 -0.35
CA PHE A 102 6.15 5.88 -1.70
C PHE A 102 6.04 7.40 -1.76
N THR A 103 5.44 8.04 -0.75
CA THR A 103 5.39 9.52 -0.65
C THR A 103 6.76 10.19 -0.61
N LYS A 104 7.85 9.44 -0.39
CA LYS A 104 9.23 9.95 -0.46
C LYS A 104 9.72 10.15 -1.89
N TYR A 105 9.09 9.51 -2.87
CA TYR A 105 9.55 9.42 -4.26
C TYR A 105 8.63 10.14 -5.24
N LEU A 106 7.58 10.81 -4.76
CA LEU A 106 6.55 11.40 -5.60
C LEU A 106 6.62 12.93 -5.61
N ASP A 107 6.69 13.49 -6.81
CA ASP A 107 6.54 14.92 -7.06
C ASP A 107 5.06 15.34 -7.17
N ASP A 108 4.18 14.44 -7.64
CA ASP A 108 2.74 14.64 -7.72
C ASP A 108 2.02 13.84 -6.62
N SER A 109 1.59 14.54 -5.57
CA SER A 109 0.85 13.93 -4.47
C SER A 109 -0.66 13.82 -4.72
N GLU A 110 -1.22 14.63 -5.62
CA GLU A 110 -2.67 14.73 -5.77
C GLU A 110 -3.23 13.48 -6.45
N SER A 111 -2.58 13.02 -7.53
CA SER A 111 -3.00 11.80 -8.22
C SER A 111 -3.01 10.56 -7.32
N LEU A 112 -1.94 10.38 -6.53
CA LEU A 112 -1.86 9.28 -5.57
C LEU A 112 -2.91 9.43 -4.45
N TYR A 113 -3.16 10.66 -3.99
CA TYR A 113 -4.17 10.94 -2.97
C TYR A 113 -5.56 10.52 -3.45
N GLU A 114 -5.95 10.94 -4.65
CA GLU A 114 -7.24 10.59 -5.26
C GLU A 114 -7.36 9.08 -5.50
N MET A 115 -6.29 8.44 -5.99
CA MET A 115 -6.26 6.98 -6.17
C MET A 115 -6.50 6.24 -4.85
N PHE A 116 -5.83 6.65 -3.76
CA PHE A 116 -6.00 6.00 -2.48
C PHE A 116 -7.37 6.29 -1.86
N SER A 117 -7.89 7.52 -1.99
CA SER A 117 -9.25 7.86 -1.55
C SER A 117 -10.28 7.01 -2.28
N LYS A 118 -10.19 6.93 -3.62
CA LYS A 118 -11.06 6.09 -4.45
C LYS A 118 -10.97 4.62 -4.07
N PHE A 119 -9.76 4.11 -3.81
CA PHE A 119 -9.57 2.74 -3.34
C PHE A 119 -10.33 2.48 -2.03
N LEU A 120 -10.22 3.35 -1.03
CA LEU A 120 -10.90 3.18 0.25
C LEU A 120 -12.44 3.20 0.10
N ASP A 121 -12.96 4.09 -0.76
CA ASP A 121 -14.39 4.18 -1.05
C ASP A 121 -14.93 2.92 -1.74
N ILE A 122 -14.18 2.33 -2.67
CA ILE A 122 -14.55 1.04 -3.29
C ILE A 122 -14.40 -0.10 -2.28
N PHE A 123 -13.32 -0.10 -1.50
CA PHE A 123 -12.98 -1.18 -0.59
C PHE A 123 -13.98 -1.32 0.56
N ARG A 124 -14.45 -0.21 1.14
CA ARG A 124 -15.43 -0.24 2.25
C ARG A 124 -16.75 -0.90 1.86
N GLU A 125 -17.14 -0.82 0.59
CA GLU A 125 -18.37 -1.43 0.05
C GLU A 125 -18.16 -2.87 -0.45
N ASN A 126 -16.90 -3.29 -0.68
CA ASN A 126 -16.55 -4.55 -1.35
C ASN A 126 -15.43 -5.30 -0.62
N SER A 127 -15.49 -5.34 0.72
CA SER A 127 -14.43 -5.92 1.56
C SER A 127 -14.22 -7.43 1.31
N ASP A 128 -15.25 -8.14 0.84
CA ASP A 128 -15.16 -9.54 0.39
C ASP A 128 -14.19 -9.72 -0.79
N LYS A 129 -13.98 -8.66 -1.58
CA LYS A 129 -13.01 -8.60 -2.69
C LYS A 129 -11.74 -7.84 -2.33
N GLY A 130 -11.52 -7.55 -1.04
CA GLY A 130 -10.38 -6.76 -0.57
C GLY A 130 -9.04 -7.27 -1.09
N SER A 131 -8.85 -8.59 -1.15
CA SER A 131 -7.61 -9.20 -1.65
C SER A 131 -7.25 -8.75 -3.07
N ILE A 132 -8.21 -8.78 -4.01
CA ILE A 132 -7.93 -8.41 -5.41
C ILE A 132 -7.82 -6.89 -5.58
N LEU A 133 -8.61 -6.11 -4.83
CA LEU A 133 -8.51 -4.65 -4.82
C LEU A 133 -7.12 -4.20 -4.36
N ILE A 134 -6.59 -4.80 -3.28
CA ILE A 134 -5.24 -4.50 -2.79
C ILE A 134 -4.19 -4.83 -3.86
N ARG A 135 -4.30 -5.99 -4.53
CA ARG A 135 -3.37 -6.36 -5.62
C ARG A 135 -3.45 -5.38 -6.78
N SER A 136 -4.64 -4.86 -7.09
CA SER A 136 -4.83 -3.84 -8.12
C SER A 136 -4.13 -2.53 -7.75
N LEU A 137 -4.36 -2.04 -6.54
CA LEU A 137 -3.72 -0.81 -6.04
C LEU A 137 -2.19 -0.95 -6.04
N GLU A 138 -1.63 -2.07 -5.59
CA GLU A 138 -0.17 -2.29 -5.63
C GLU A 138 0.42 -2.17 -7.03
N LEU A 139 -0.24 -2.72 -8.05
CA LEU A 139 0.20 -2.64 -9.44
C LEU A 139 0.12 -1.19 -9.97
N GLN A 140 -0.97 -0.50 -9.66
CA GLN A 140 -1.16 0.90 -10.03
C GLN A 140 -0.10 1.81 -9.37
N LEU A 141 0.21 1.57 -8.09
CA LEU A 141 1.27 2.29 -7.37
C LEU A 141 2.65 2.05 -8.01
N LEU A 142 2.98 0.79 -8.29
CA LEU A 142 4.23 0.46 -8.98
C LEU A 142 4.33 1.17 -10.33
N ALA A 143 3.25 1.16 -11.12
CA ALA A 143 3.20 1.83 -12.42
C ALA A 143 3.39 3.35 -12.31
N GLN A 144 2.68 4.01 -11.38
CA GLN A 144 2.79 5.46 -11.16
C GLN A 144 4.21 5.90 -10.75
N LEU A 145 4.95 5.04 -10.06
CA LEU A 145 6.33 5.31 -9.65
C LEU A 145 7.36 4.99 -10.74
N GLY A 146 6.94 4.58 -11.94
CA GLY A 146 7.83 4.15 -13.02
C GLY A 146 8.43 2.75 -12.82
N PHE A 147 7.95 2.00 -11.81
CA PHE A 147 8.35 0.62 -11.52
C PHE A 147 7.27 -0.39 -11.92
N GLY A 148 6.42 -0.04 -12.90
CA GLY A 148 5.40 -0.95 -13.41
C GLY A 148 6.01 -2.29 -13.83
N PRO A 149 5.43 -3.44 -13.44
CA PRO A 149 6.04 -4.72 -13.72
C PRO A 149 6.04 -5.04 -15.20
N ILE A 150 7.16 -5.59 -15.68
CA ILE A 150 7.29 -6.07 -17.06
C ILE A 150 6.67 -7.48 -17.14
N LEU A 151 5.50 -7.56 -17.77
CA LEU A 151 4.67 -8.77 -17.84
C LEU A 151 4.70 -9.46 -19.21
N ASP A 152 5.18 -8.79 -20.27
CA ASP A 152 5.15 -9.34 -21.64
C ASP A 152 6.46 -10.00 -22.06
N THR A 153 7.57 -9.67 -21.42
CA THR A 153 8.91 -10.13 -21.82
C THR A 153 9.71 -10.60 -20.62
N CYS A 154 10.58 -11.59 -20.85
CA CYS A 154 11.58 -12.03 -19.88
C CYS A 154 12.51 -10.87 -19.50
N LEU A 155 12.68 -10.61 -18.21
CA LEU A 155 13.60 -9.58 -17.72
C LEU A 155 15.07 -9.83 -18.10
N HIS A 156 15.46 -11.09 -18.33
CA HIS A 156 16.83 -11.44 -18.68
C HIS A 156 17.08 -11.39 -20.20
N SER A 157 16.29 -12.11 -20.99
CA SER A 157 16.53 -12.26 -22.43
C SER A 157 15.72 -11.32 -23.31
N GLY A 158 14.74 -10.59 -22.78
CA GLY A 158 13.81 -9.77 -23.56
C GLY A 158 12.83 -10.59 -24.42
N ARG A 159 12.91 -11.92 -24.40
CA ARG A 159 12.00 -12.81 -25.12
C ARG A 159 10.57 -12.61 -24.66
N ARG A 160 9.62 -12.54 -25.60
CA ARG A 160 8.19 -12.53 -25.28
C ARG A 160 7.79 -13.78 -24.49
N ILE A 161 7.03 -13.57 -23.42
CA ILE A 161 6.45 -14.63 -22.61
C ILE A 161 5.20 -15.17 -23.33
N VAL A 162 5.14 -16.48 -23.55
CA VAL A 162 3.98 -17.16 -24.14
C VAL A 162 3.36 -18.16 -23.17
N GLU A 163 2.17 -18.65 -23.50
CA GLU A 163 1.46 -19.64 -22.68
C GLU A 163 2.25 -20.95 -22.57
N GLY A 164 2.31 -21.52 -21.36
CA GLY A 164 3.12 -22.70 -21.05
C GLY A 164 4.58 -22.41 -20.68
N ASP A 165 5.06 -21.17 -20.84
CA ASP A 165 6.40 -20.79 -20.38
C ASP A 165 6.50 -20.90 -18.85
N LYS A 166 7.55 -21.56 -18.36
CA LYS A 166 7.85 -21.62 -16.94
C LYS A 166 8.57 -20.34 -16.51
N ARG A 167 7.99 -19.59 -15.58
CA ARG A 167 8.51 -18.29 -15.14
C ARG A 167 8.52 -18.15 -13.63
N VAL A 168 9.39 -17.26 -13.14
CA VAL A 168 9.52 -16.91 -11.74
C VAL A 168 9.51 -15.41 -11.56
N ALA A 169 8.94 -14.93 -10.46
CA ALA A 169 8.97 -13.51 -10.12
C ALA A 169 10.38 -13.07 -9.74
N ALA A 170 10.82 -11.93 -10.25
CA ALA A 170 12.12 -11.36 -9.97
C ALA A 170 12.04 -9.85 -9.72
N SER A 171 13.03 -9.36 -8.98
CA SER A 171 13.25 -7.95 -8.70
C SER A 171 14.76 -7.65 -8.72
N GLY A 172 15.15 -6.44 -9.12
CA GLY A 172 16.56 -6.02 -9.22
C GLY A 172 16.74 -4.87 -10.20
N GLY A 173 16.35 -3.66 -9.80
CA GLY A 173 16.25 -2.46 -10.65
C GLY A 173 14.96 -2.38 -11.48
N TYR A 174 14.46 -3.53 -11.94
CA TYR A 174 13.12 -3.69 -12.51
C TYR A 174 12.38 -4.82 -11.79
N VAL A 175 11.06 -4.90 -12.00
CA VAL A 175 10.21 -5.99 -11.49
C VAL A 175 9.43 -6.65 -12.62
N GLY A 176 9.14 -7.93 -12.47
CA GLY A 176 8.50 -8.73 -13.51
C GLY A 176 8.89 -10.20 -13.45
N TYR A 177 9.05 -10.81 -14.62
CA TYR A 177 9.24 -12.25 -14.76
C TYR A 177 10.54 -12.64 -15.47
N LEU A 178 11.17 -13.70 -14.95
CA LEU A 178 12.25 -14.42 -15.62
C LEU A 178 11.72 -15.76 -16.13
N LEU A 179 12.15 -16.17 -17.32
CA LEU A 179 11.88 -17.50 -17.87
C LEU A 179 12.94 -18.49 -17.39
N LEU A 180 12.51 -19.63 -16.83
CA LEU A 180 13.41 -20.59 -16.20
C LEU A 180 14.41 -21.25 -17.17
N ASN A 181 14.02 -21.42 -18.43
CA ASN A 181 14.88 -21.97 -19.47
C ASN A 181 15.91 -20.95 -20.02
N GLU A 182 15.77 -19.67 -19.66
CA GLU A 182 16.63 -18.58 -20.12
C GLU A 182 17.65 -18.16 -19.04
N ILE A 183 17.56 -18.70 -17.82
CA ILE A 183 18.49 -18.38 -16.72
C ILE A 183 19.49 -19.52 -16.50
N HIS A 184 20.78 -19.17 -16.45
CA HIS A 184 21.87 -20.14 -16.28
C HIS A 184 22.26 -20.41 -14.82
N SER A 185 21.87 -19.55 -13.86
CA SER A 185 22.10 -19.74 -12.42
C SER A 185 20.77 -19.81 -11.67
N GLN A 186 20.49 -20.95 -11.03
CA GLN A 186 19.24 -21.18 -10.27
C GLN A 186 19.28 -20.63 -8.84
N ASN A 187 20.39 -20.04 -8.39
CA ASN A 187 20.65 -19.88 -6.96
C ASN A 187 20.05 -18.64 -6.28
N ASP A 188 19.50 -17.66 -7.00
CA ASP A 188 19.05 -16.38 -6.40
C ASP A 188 17.56 -16.05 -6.61
N TYR A 189 16.79 -16.93 -7.26
CA TYR A 189 15.40 -16.64 -7.62
C TYR A 189 14.39 -17.52 -6.87
N SER A 190 13.18 -16.99 -6.67
CA SER A 190 12.06 -17.79 -6.17
C SER A 190 11.91 -19.05 -7.02
N THR A 191 11.94 -20.23 -6.39
CA THR A 191 11.77 -21.51 -7.08
C THR A 191 10.30 -21.80 -7.46
N THR A 192 9.37 -20.93 -7.05
CA THR A 192 7.94 -21.12 -7.32
C THR A 192 7.62 -20.67 -8.75
N THR A 193 7.26 -21.65 -9.59
CA THR A 193 6.81 -21.36 -10.96
C THR A 193 5.44 -20.66 -10.93
N ILE A 194 5.32 -19.57 -11.70
CA ILE A 194 4.12 -18.73 -11.73
C ILE A 194 3.22 -19.13 -12.91
N PRO A 195 1.97 -19.59 -12.66
CA PRO A 195 1.08 -20.05 -13.73
C PRO A 195 0.56 -18.93 -14.65
N ASP A 196 0.09 -19.28 -15.86
CA ASP A 196 -0.37 -18.31 -16.87
C ASP A 196 -1.59 -17.51 -16.42
N ASN A 197 -2.44 -18.09 -15.58
CA ASN A 197 -3.62 -17.39 -15.05
C ASN A 197 -3.24 -16.22 -14.14
N ILE A 198 -2.14 -16.30 -13.38
CA ILE A 198 -1.63 -15.20 -12.55
C ILE A 198 -1.17 -14.05 -13.43
N LEU A 199 -0.41 -14.38 -14.49
CA LEU A 199 0.03 -13.40 -15.46
C LEU A 199 -1.15 -12.71 -16.16
N LYS A 200 -2.16 -13.48 -16.57
CA LYS A 200 -3.39 -12.94 -17.18
C LYS A 200 -4.14 -12.00 -16.22
N ILE A 201 -4.27 -12.38 -14.94
CA ILE A 201 -4.89 -11.53 -13.91
C ILE A 201 -4.10 -10.23 -13.72
N GLN A 202 -2.78 -10.28 -13.59
CA GLN A 202 -1.97 -9.08 -13.39
C GLN A 202 -2.01 -8.14 -14.59
N LYS A 203 -1.97 -8.68 -15.82
CA LYS A 203 -2.13 -7.87 -17.03
C LYS A 203 -3.48 -7.17 -17.06
N PHE A 204 -4.55 -7.88 -16.66
CA PHE A 204 -5.88 -7.29 -16.54
C PHE A 204 -5.88 -6.17 -15.50
N LEU A 205 -5.40 -6.41 -14.28
CA LEU A 205 -5.36 -5.40 -13.21
C LEU A 205 -4.52 -4.17 -13.57
N LEU A 206 -3.40 -4.35 -14.26
CA LEU A 206 -2.51 -3.26 -14.65
C LEU A 206 -3.08 -2.39 -15.78
N SER A 207 -3.97 -2.95 -16.61
CA SER A 207 -4.52 -2.29 -17.80
C SER A 207 -5.94 -1.74 -17.60
N ASN A 208 -6.54 -1.93 -16.43
CA ASN A 208 -7.92 -1.56 -16.13
C ASN A 208 -8.01 -0.83 -14.77
N ASP A 209 -9.16 -0.19 -14.51
CA ASP A 209 -9.37 0.58 -13.29
C ASP A 209 -9.72 -0.32 -12.09
N LEU A 210 -9.75 0.27 -10.89
CA LEU A 210 -10.03 -0.46 -9.64
C LEU A 210 -11.41 -1.15 -9.66
N GLU A 211 -12.41 -0.55 -10.29
CA GLU A 211 -13.76 -1.10 -10.41
C GLU A 211 -13.80 -2.37 -11.24
N ASP A 212 -12.96 -2.46 -12.28
CA ASP A 212 -12.90 -3.65 -13.13
C ASP A 212 -12.35 -4.86 -12.37
N ALA A 213 -11.48 -4.63 -11.38
CA ALA A 213 -10.98 -5.69 -10.50
C ALA A 213 -12.11 -6.39 -9.73
N LEU A 214 -13.25 -5.71 -9.47
CA LEU A 214 -14.42 -6.31 -8.83
C LEU A 214 -15.08 -7.39 -9.71
N GLN A 215 -14.84 -7.41 -11.02
CA GLN A 215 -15.42 -8.43 -11.90
C GLN A 215 -14.65 -9.76 -11.83
N LEU A 216 -13.41 -9.73 -11.36
CA LEU A 216 -12.57 -10.91 -11.28
C LEU A 216 -13.08 -11.90 -10.22
N ARG A 217 -13.00 -13.18 -10.58
CA ARG A 217 -13.17 -14.29 -9.65
C ARG A 217 -11.85 -14.99 -9.50
N VAL A 218 -11.29 -14.92 -8.30
CA VAL A 218 -10.02 -15.53 -7.96
C VAL A 218 -10.21 -16.57 -6.87
N THR A 219 -9.51 -17.68 -7.00
CA THR A 219 -9.41 -18.71 -5.96
C THR A 219 -8.41 -18.28 -4.91
N LYS A 220 -8.48 -18.88 -3.70
CA LYS A 220 -7.53 -18.57 -2.62
C LYS A 220 -6.07 -18.84 -3.01
N ILE A 221 -5.85 -19.87 -3.82
CA ILE A 221 -4.51 -20.19 -4.37
C ILE A 221 -4.01 -19.03 -5.23
N GLN A 222 -4.84 -18.50 -6.13
CA GLN A 222 -4.47 -17.38 -6.99
C GLN A 222 -4.20 -16.11 -6.18
N GLU A 223 -5.02 -15.79 -5.18
CA GLU A 223 -4.78 -14.67 -4.27
C GLU A 223 -3.43 -14.77 -3.56
N ASN A 224 -3.13 -15.94 -3.00
CA ASN A 224 -1.88 -16.18 -2.29
C ASN A 224 -0.69 -16.07 -3.24
N THR A 225 -0.78 -16.61 -4.46
CA THR A 225 0.28 -16.48 -5.46
C THR A 225 0.50 -15.02 -5.88
N LEU A 226 -0.57 -14.26 -6.13
CA LEU A 226 -0.47 -12.83 -6.44
C LEU A 226 0.20 -12.05 -5.30
N LYS A 227 -0.23 -12.29 -4.05
CA LYS A 227 0.36 -11.68 -2.85
C LYS A 227 1.85 -11.98 -2.74
N SER A 228 2.25 -13.24 -2.93
CA SER A 228 3.66 -13.64 -2.90
C SER A 228 4.49 -12.98 -3.99
N VAL A 229 3.97 -12.92 -5.22
CA VAL A 229 4.66 -12.27 -6.35
C VAL A 229 4.83 -10.77 -6.10
N HIS A 230 3.76 -10.08 -5.72
CA HIS A 230 3.81 -8.64 -5.48
C HIS A 230 4.72 -8.30 -4.29
N ARG A 231 4.77 -9.14 -3.26
CA ARG A 231 5.71 -8.99 -2.14
C ARG A 231 7.17 -9.04 -2.61
N ILE A 232 7.54 -9.94 -3.52
CA ILE A 232 8.90 -10.00 -4.10
C ILE A 232 9.24 -8.70 -4.84
N TRP A 233 8.29 -8.19 -5.62
CA TRP A 233 8.47 -6.96 -6.38
C TRP A 233 8.61 -5.74 -5.47
N LEU A 234 7.66 -5.55 -4.55
CA LEU A 234 7.64 -4.41 -3.63
C LEU A 234 8.86 -4.39 -2.71
N GLN A 235 9.28 -5.54 -2.18
CA GLN A 235 10.47 -5.61 -1.34
C GLN A 235 11.75 -5.27 -2.12
N GLY A 236 11.83 -5.69 -3.39
CA GLY A 236 12.96 -5.37 -4.25
C GLY A 236 13.04 -3.88 -4.60
N ILE A 237 11.91 -3.21 -4.79
CA ILE A 237 11.88 -1.76 -5.08
C ILE A 237 12.08 -0.91 -3.84
N LEU A 238 11.46 -1.30 -2.72
CA LEU A 238 11.53 -0.50 -1.50
C LEU A 238 12.89 -0.59 -0.80
N GLU A 239 13.70 -1.61 -1.10
CA GLU A 239 14.97 -1.94 -0.42
C GLU A 239 14.83 -2.04 1.12
N GLN A 240 13.60 -2.17 1.61
CA GLN A 240 13.27 -2.26 3.03
C GLN A 240 12.09 -3.21 3.22
N ARG A 241 12.09 -3.92 4.35
CA ARG A 241 10.97 -4.78 4.74
C ARG A 241 9.87 -3.95 5.39
N LEU A 242 8.65 -4.06 4.87
CA LEU A 242 7.45 -3.48 5.48
C LEU A 242 7.13 -4.20 6.79
N LYS A 243 6.98 -3.45 7.88
CA LYS A 243 6.74 -3.98 9.24
C LYS A 243 5.36 -4.62 9.36
N SER A 244 4.37 -4.04 8.68
CA SER A 244 3.00 -4.54 8.57
C SER A 244 2.94 -5.97 8.04
N MET A 245 3.84 -6.35 7.12
CA MET A 245 3.91 -7.73 6.62
C MET A 245 4.20 -8.73 7.74
N THR A 246 5.10 -8.40 8.67
CA THR A 246 5.41 -9.27 9.81
C THR A 246 4.19 -9.41 10.74
N PHE A 247 3.41 -8.35 10.92
CA PHE A 247 2.19 -8.39 11.71
C PHE A 247 1.09 -9.24 11.05
N ILE A 248 0.91 -9.11 9.73
CA ILE A 248 -0.02 -9.97 8.98
C ILE A 248 0.39 -11.43 9.04
N ASP A 249 1.69 -11.72 8.90
CA ASP A 249 2.23 -13.09 9.01
C ASP A 249 1.90 -13.68 10.42
N GLN A 250 2.07 -12.91 11.49
CA GLN A 250 1.74 -13.31 12.87
C GLN A 250 0.24 -13.57 13.10
N ILE A 251 -0.65 -12.75 12.55
CA ILE A 251 -2.10 -12.97 12.65
C ILE A 251 -2.46 -14.33 12.03
N ASN A 252 -1.99 -14.57 10.79
CA ASN A 252 -2.30 -15.81 10.07
C ASN A 252 -1.73 -17.06 10.77
N GLU A 253 -0.53 -16.97 11.36
CA GLU A 253 0.04 -18.05 12.18
C GLU A 253 -0.83 -18.36 13.40
N SER A 254 -1.35 -17.34 14.08
CA SER A 254 -2.19 -17.50 15.27
C SER A 254 -3.53 -18.16 14.97
N ASP A 255 -4.12 -17.91 13.79
CA ASP A 255 -5.38 -18.54 13.37
C ASP A 255 -5.18 -19.98 12.93
N ASN A 256 -4.06 -20.29 12.28
CA ASN A 256 -3.71 -21.66 11.93
C ASN A 256 -3.41 -22.53 13.16
N ALA A 257 -2.90 -21.95 14.24
CA ALA A 257 -2.68 -22.64 15.51
C ALA A 257 -3.97 -22.90 16.31
N ARG A 258 -5.08 -22.23 15.96
CA ARG A 258 -6.40 -22.36 16.60
C ARG A 258 -7.34 -23.34 15.88
N LYS A 259 -6.96 -23.81 14.68
CA LYS A 259 -7.69 -24.82 13.91
C LYS A 259 -7.11 -26.21 14.14
#